data_AF-A0A6A2SYE3-F1
#
_entry.id   AF-A0A6A2SYE3-F1
#
_cell.length_a   1.000
_cell.length_b   1.000
_cell.length_c   1.000
_cell.angle_alpha   90.00
_cell.angle_beta   90.00
_cell.angle_gamma   90.00
#
_symmetry.space_group_name_H-M   'P 1'
#
loop_
_entity.id
_entity.type
_entity.pdbx_description
1 polymer ?
#
loop_
_entity_poly.entity_id
_entity_poly.type
_entity_poly.pdbx_seq_one_letter_code
_entity_poly.pdbx_strand_id
1 'polypeptide(L)'
;MGYAVSYKRSGRPISRRAKRQSPANKAQRTKDMKNAIRWNVAQLEHDTTGTDSIERGMVCKLLHLGKIAPTADPTGDHVLQQLISEGYVQRPRKRAGVQVFDRADLLTSLKAYAGVC
;
A
#
# COMPACT_ATOMS: atom_id res chain seq x y z
N MET A 1 18.30 34.68 51.23
CA MET A 1 17.29 34.74 50.16
C MET A 1 17.81 33.89 49.01
N GLY A 2 17.29 32.67 48.86
CA GLY A 2 17.83 31.68 47.92
C GLY A 2 17.32 31.92 46.50
N TYR A 3 18.25 32.06 45.56
CA TYR A 3 17.97 32.22 44.14
C TYR A 3 17.52 30.87 43.54
N ALA A 4 16.32 30.81 42.98
CA ALA A 4 15.83 29.64 42.26
C ALA A 4 16.55 29.54 40.90
N VAL A 5 17.60 28.74 40.83
CA VAL A 5 18.30 28.40 39.59
C VAL A 5 17.44 27.43 38.78
N SER A 6 16.77 27.94 37.75
CA SER A 6 16.00 27.12 36.80
C SER A 6 16.96 26.38 35.86
N TYR A 7 17.29 25.13 36.19
CA TYR A 7 17.96 24.25 35.23
C TYR A 7 16.94 23.85 34.16
N LYS A 8 16.98 24.54 33.01
CA LYS A 8 16.37 24.02 31.77
C LYS A 8 17.06 22.70 31.42
N ARG A 9 16.47 21.59 31.85
CA ARG A 9 16.84 20.25 31.42
C ARG A 9 16.60 20.18 29.91
N SER A 10 17.70 20.12 29.18
CA SER A 10 17.78 19.96 27.74
C SER A 10 16.82 18.90 27.24
N GLY A 11 16.14 19.24 26.14
CA GLY A 11 14.93 18.58 25.65
C GLY A 11 15.06 17.08 25.47
N ARG A 12 14.15 16.34 26.10
CA ARG A 12 13.73 15.04 25.59
C ARG A 12 13.18 15.26 24.17
N PRO A 13 13.67 14.56 23.13
CA PRO A 13 12.96 14.54 21.86
C PRO A 13 11.57 13.97 22.15
N ILE A 14 10.55 14.81 21.96
CA ILE A 14 9.15 14.36 21.96
C ILE A 14 9.10 13.24 20.94
N SER A 15 8.91 12.00 21.41
CA SER A 15 8.73 10.84 20.55
C SER A 15 7.71 11.22 19.48
N ARG A 16 8.12 11.22 18.21
CA ARG A 16 7.21 11.38 17.07
C ARG A 16 6.25 10.18 17.12
N ARG A 17 5.19 10.31 17.92
CA ARG A 17 4.05 9.41 17.87
C ARG A 17 3.61 9.42 16.42
N ALA A 18 3.65 8.26 15.77
CA ALA A 18 3.12 8.10 14.43
C ALA A 18 1.73 8.75 14.42
N LYS A 19 1.60 9.88 13.70
CA LYS A 19 0.33 10.61 13.64
C LYS A 19 -0.69 9.62 13.13
N ARG A 20 -1.67 9.27 13.98
CA ARG A 20 -2.83 8.46 13.56
C ARG A 20 -3.40 9.13 12.31
N GLN A 21 -3.50 8.38 11.21
CA GLN A 21 -4.09 8.93 9.98
C GLN A 21 -5.49 9.44 10.33
N SER A 22 -5.74 10.72 10.09
CA SER A 22 -7.07 11.31 10.25
C SER A 22 -8.05 10.62 9.28
N PRO A 23 -9.35 10.58 9.60
CA PRO A 23 -10.37 9.99 8.71
C PRO A 23 -10.32 10.56 7.28
N ALA A 24 -10.03 11.86 7.14
CA ALA A 24 -9.84 12.52 5.85
C ALA A 24 -8.65 11.94 5.06
N ASN A 25 -7.52 11.66 5.73
CA ASN A 25 -6.36 11.02 5.09
C ASN A 25 -6.67 9.58 4.68
N LYS A 26 -7.52 8.86 5.42
CA LYS A 26 -7.94 7.49 5.07
C LYS A 26 -8.82 7.47 3.82
N ALA A 27 -9.79 8.37 3.73
CA ALA A 27 -10.66 8.49 2.56
C ALA A 27 -9.86 8.87 1.29
N GLN A 28 -8.95 9.85 1.42
CA GLN A 28 -8.06 10.25 0.32
C GLN A 28 -7.19 9.07 -0.14
N ARG A 29 -6.54 8.36 0.81
CA ARG A 29 -5.71 7.19 0.49
C ARG A 29 -6.51 6.08 -0.20
N THR A 30 -7.74 5.84 0.21
CA THR A 30 -8.63 4.85 -0.44
C THR A 30 -8.94 5.26 -1.89
N LYS A 31 -9.21 6.55 -2.11
CA LYS A 31 -9.42 7.11 -3.46
C LYS A 31 -8.18 6.97 -4.33
N ASP A 32 -7.01 7.28 -3.78
CA ASP A 32 -5.72 7.14 -4.48
C ASP A 32 -5.43 5.68 -4.85
N MET A 33 -5.71 4.73 -3.94
CA MET A 33 -5.61 3.29 -4.23
C MET A 33 -6.53 2.87 -5.38
N LYS A 34 -7.80 3.30 -5.35
CA LYS A 34 -8.75 2.99 -6.44
C LYS A 34 -8.33 3.58 -7.77
N ASN A 35 -7.84 4.83 -7.78
CA ASN A 35 -7.36 5.49 -8.99
C ASN A 35 -6.12 4.80 -9.56
N ALA A 36 -5.16 4.44 -8.70
CA ALA A 36 -3.96 3.70 -9.11
C ALA A 36 -4.33 2.37 -9.77
N ILE A 37 -5.31 1.65 -9.23
CA ILE A 37 -5.77 0.39 -9.84
C ILE A 37 -6.53 0.67 -11.14
N ARG A 38 -7.49 1.61 -11.12
CA ARG A 38 -8.31 1.96 -12.30
C ARG A 38 -7.46 2.33 -13.52
N TRP A 39 -6.41 3.11 -13.32
CA TRP A 39 -5.57 3.59 -14.42
C TRP A 39 -4.60 2.53 -14.95
N ASN A 40 -4.20 1.56 -14.12
CA ASN A 40 -3.11 0.64 -14.46
C ASN A 40 -3.55 -0.83 -14.62
N VAL A 41 -4.80 -1.19 -14.27
CA VAL A 41 -5.25 -2.59 -14.34
C VAL A 41 -5.26 -3.15 -15.77
N ALA A 42 -5.56 -2.31 -16.77
CA ALA A 42 -5.53 -2.72 -18.18
C ALA A 42 -4.10 -3.07 -18.64
N GLN A 43 -3.12 -2.28 -18.21
CA GLN A 43 -1.71 -2.55 -18.50
C GLN A 43 -1.23 -3.78 -17.73
N LEU A 44 -1.60 -3.92 -16.44
CA LEU A 44 -1.31 -5.12 -15.66
C LEU A 44 -1.85 -6.39 -16.36
N GLU A 45 -3.07 -6.34 -16.87
CA GLU A 45 -3.70 -7.45 -17.59
C GLU A 45 -2.96 -7.78 -18.89
N HIS A 46 -2.57 -6.77 -19.65
CA HIS A 46 -1.83 -6.92 -20.90
C HIS A 46 -0.43 -7.48 -20.67
N ASP A 47 0.35 -6.88 -19.76
CA ASP A 47 1.75 -7.23 -19.49
C ASP A 47 1.89 -8.62 -18.83
N THR A 48 0.80 -9.14 -18.25
CA THR A 48 0.73 -10.49 -17.66
C THR A 48 0.00 -11.48 -18.57
N THR A 49 -0.23 -11.15 -19.83
CA THR A 49 -0.85 -12.07 -20.79
C THR A 49 0.06 -13.29 -20.98
N GLY A 50 -0.50 -14.49 -20.80
CA GLY A 50 0.24 -15.75 -20.92
C GLY A 50 0.89 -16.26 -19.64
N THR A 51 0.80 -15.52 -18.52
CA THR A 51 1.21 -16.01 -17.20
C THR A 51 0.00 -16.39 -16.36
N ASP A 52 0.06 -17.56 -15.71
CA ASP A 52 -0.97 -18.02 -14.77
C ASP A 52 -0.83 -17.35 -13.39
N SER A 53 0.40 -17.00 -13.03
CA SER A 53 0.73 -16.45 -11.71
C SER A 53 1.51 -15.15 -11.84
N ILE A 54 1.18 -14.17 -11.00
CA ILE A 54 1.82 -12.84 -10.98
C ILE A 54 2.54 -12.65 -9.65
N GLU A 55 3.81 -12.26 -9.70
CA GLU A 55 4.59 -11.98 -8.50
C GLU A 55 4.13 -10.70 -7.79
N ARG A 56 4.15 -10.74 -6.46
CA ARG A 56 3.76 -9.60 -5.59
C ARG A 56 4.51 -8.32 -5.94
N GLY A 57 5.81 -8.41 -6.20
CA GLY A 57 6.61 -7.24 -6.59
C GLY A 57 6.21 -6.66 -7.95
N MET A 58 5.79 -7.50 -8.90
CA MET A 58 5.33 -7.06 -10.21
C MET A 58 4.00 -6.28 -10.10
N VAL A 59 3.07 -6.76 -9.27
CA VAL A 59 1.81 -6.07 -8.99
C VAL A 59 2.05 -4.66 -8.46
N CYS A 60 2.92 -4.51 -7.44
CA CYS A 60 3.23 -3.21 -6.86
C CYS A 60 3.85 -2.23 -7.88
N LYS A 61 4.72 -2.74 -8.77
CA LYS A 61 5.38 -1.94 -9.82
C LYS A 61 4.38 -1.50 -10.89
N LEU A 62 3.63 -2.43 -11.46
CA LEU A 62 2.70 -2.16 -12.58
C LEU A 62 1.52 -1.29 -12.16
N LEU A 63 1.00 -1.46 -10.93
CA LEU A 63 -0.06 -0.60 -10.40
C LEU A 63 0.46 0.74 -9.86
N HIS A 64 1.78 0.96 -9.89
CA HIS A 64 2.44 2.14 -9.34
C HIS A 64 2.04 2.45 -7.88
N LEU A 65 1.86 1.42 -7.05
CA LEU A 65 1.37 1.59 -5.67
C LEU A 65 2.32 2.44 -4.81
N GLY A 66 3.63 2.43 -5.11
CA GLY A 66 4.61 3.28 -4.46
C GLY A 66 4.37 4.79 -4.61
N LYS A 67 3.59 5.22 -5.63
CA LYS A 67 3.23 6.64 -5.81
C LYS A 67 2.20 7.13 -4.79
N ILE A 68 1.49 6.22 -4.10
CA ILE A 68 0.47 6.58 -3.11
C ILE A 68 1.11 7.09 -1.82
N ALA A 69 2.29 6.58 -1.46
CA ALA A 69 3.00 6.96 -0.25
C ALA A 69 4.53 6.95 -0.46
N PRO A 70 5.09 7.77 -1.37
CA PRO A 70 6.48 7.65 -1.82
C PRO A 70 7.51 7.79 -0.68
N THR A 71 7.18 8.54 0.37
CA THR A 71 8.08 8.74 1.52
C THR A 71 8.03 7.60 2.54
N ALA A 72 6.89 6.89 2.66
CA ALA A 72 6.67 5.89 3.70
C ALA A 72 6.70 4.45 3.17
N ASP A 73 6.33 4.27 1.91
CA ASP A 73 6.27 2.98 1.20
C ASP A 73 6.57 3.22 -0.29
N PRO A 74 7.85 3.43 -0.67
CA PRO A 74 8.24 3.67 -2.06
C PRO A 74 8.00 2.45 -2.96
N THR A 75 7.91 1.25 -2.38
CA THR A 75 7.63 0.01 -3.12
C THR A 75 6.13 -0.17 -3.37
N GLY A 76 5.27 0.29 -2.46
CA GLY A 76 3.82 0.08 -2.50
C GLY A 76 3.38 -1.25 -1.86
N ASP A 77 4.29 -1.94 -1.14
CA ASP A 77 3.99 -3.24 -0.55
C ASP A 77 3.01 -3.14 0.62
N HIS A 78 3.08 -2.07 1.41
CA HIS A 78 2.11 -1.84 2.48
C HIS A 78 0.71 -1.57 1.94
N VAL A 79 0.60 -0.92 0.78
CA VAL A 79 -0.68 -0.70 0.11
C VAL A 79 -1.28 -2.04 -0.32
N LEU A 80 -0.48 -2.91 -0.94
CA LEU A 80 -0.93 -4.24 -1.34
C LEU A 80 -1.26 -5.12 -0.11
N GLN A 81 -0.46 -5.05 0.94
CA GLN A 81 -0.73 -5.73 2.20
C GLN A 81 -2.03 -5.27 2.85
N GLN A 82 -2.36 -3.98 2.74
CA GLN A 82 -3.63 -3.46 3.21
C GLN A 82 -4.81 -4.01 2.42
N LEU A 83 -4.72 -4.09 1.09
CA LEU A 83 -5.78 -4.71 0.26
C LEU A 83 -6.02 -6.17 0.63
N ILE A 84 -4.96 -6.91 0.96
CA ILE A 84 -5.05 -8.29 1.44
C ILE A 84 -5.68 -8.34 2.84
N SER A 85 -5.25 -7.45 3.74
CA SER A 85 -5.75 -7.41 5.12
C SER A 85 -7.21 -6.97 5.21
N GLU A 86 -7.67 -6.14 4.28
CA GLU A 86 -9.06 -5.68 4.18
C GLU A 86 -9.93 -6.67 3.39
N GLY A 87 -9.34 -7.71 2.80
CA GLY A 87 -10.05 -8.79 2.12
C GLY A 87 -10.43 -8.50 0.67
N TYR A 88 -9.95 -7.41 0.08
CA TYR A 88 -10.22 -7.08 -1.33
C TYR A 88 -9.41 -7.93 -2.30
N VAL A 89 -8.19 -8.33 -1.91
CA VAL A 89 -7.31 -9.18 -2.69
C VAL A 89 -7.02 -10.45 -1.90
N GLN A 90 -7.07 -11.61 -2.57
CA GLN A 90 -6.77 -12.89 -1.96
C GLN A 90 -5.32 -12.95 -1.44
N ARG A 91 -5.06 -13.77 -0.41
CA ARG A 91 -3.70 -13.95 0.09
C ARG A 91 -2.81 -14.59 -0.98
N PRO A 92 -1.59 -14.08 -1.22
CA PRO A 92 -0.68 -14.67 -2.17
C PRO A 92 -0.26 -16.07 -1.71
N ARG A 93 -0.09 -16.98 -2.67
CA ARG A 93 0.49 -18.31 -2.45
C ARG A 93 2.00 -18.21 -2.52
N LYS A 94 2.69 -19.16 -1.86
CA LYS A 94 4.15 -19.25 -1.93
C LYS A 94 4.52 -20.30 -2.99
N ARG A 95 5.22 -19.90 -4.06
CA ARG A 95 5.80 -20.80 -5.07
C ARG A 95 7.29 -20.55 -5.16
N ALA A 96 8.10 -21.61 -5.03
CA ALA A 96 9.58 -21.52 -5.08
C ALA A 96 10.19 -20.41 -4.20
N GLY A 97 9.60 -20.14 -3.03
CA GLY A 97 10.04 -19.08 -2.12
C GLY A 97 9.46 -17.68 -2.39
N VAL A 98 8.81 -17.47 -3.54
CA VAL A 98 8.23 -16.18 -3.97
C VAL A 98 6.73 -16.14 -3.69
N GLN A 99 6.23 -14.96 -3.29
CA GLN A 99 4.79 -14.70 -3.14
C GLN A 99 4.17 -14.38 -4.50
N VAL A 100 3.21 -15.21 -4.91
CA VAL A 100 2.53 -15.11 -6.20
C VAL A 100 1.01 -15.11 -6.02
N PHE A 101 0.32 -14.38 -6.90
CA PHE A 101 -1.13 -14.38 -7.01
C PHE A 101 -1.55 -15.17 -8.24
N ASP A 102 -2.71 -15.80 -8.17
CA ASP A 102 -3.41 -16.26 -9.36
C ASP A 102 -3.83 -15.04 -10.20
N ARG A 103 -3.55 -15.07 -11.51
CA ARG A 103 -3.80 -13.92 -12.38
C ARG A 103 -5.30 -13.60 -12.49
N ALA A 104 -6.14 -14.61 -12.68
CA ALA A 104 -7.56 -14.40 -12.92
C ALA A 104 -8.25 -13.86 -11.66
N ASP A 105 -7.94 -14.46 -10.51
CA ASP A 105 -8.46 -14.01 -9.22
C ASP A 105 -8.00 -12.58 -8.90
N LEU A 106 -6.70 -12.29 -9.09
CA LEU A 106 -6.15 -10.97 -8.81
C LEU A 106 -6.82 -9.88 -9.66
N LEU A 107 -6.89 -10.08 -10.98
CA LEU A 107 -7.48 -9.10 -11.89
C LEU A 107 -8.96 -8.87 -11.57
N THR A 108 -9.71 -9.94 -11.29
CA THR A 108 -11.12 -9.85 -10.91
C THR A 108 -11.31 -9.06 -9.63
N SER A 109 -10.53 -9.36 -8.58
CA SER A 109 -10.52 -8.63 -7.31
C SER A 109 -10.19 -7.14 -7.48
N LEU A 110 -9.15 -6.82 -8.25
CA LEU A 110 -8.71 -5.44 -8.48
C LEU A 110 -9.74 -4.63 -9.28
N LYS A 111 -10.31 -5.22 -10.34
CA LYS A 111 -11.39 -4.64 -11.13
C LYS A 111 -12.61 -4.34 -10.28
N ALA A 112 -13.04 -5.31 -9.45
CA ALA A 112 -14.15 -5.15 -8.52
C ALA A 112 -13.90 -4.01 -7.50
N TYR A 113 -12.71 -3.96 -6.90
CA TYR A 113 -12.35 -2.90 -5.95
C TYR A 113 -12.34 -1.50 -6.56
N ALA A 114 -11.82 -1.37 -7.79
CA ALA A 114 -11.74 -0.10 -8.51
C ALA A 114 -13.08 0.31 -9.17
N GLY A 115 -14.06 -0.60 -9.21
CA GLY A 115 -15.34 -0.39 -9.89
C GLY A 115 -15.17 -0.30 -11.41
N VAL A 116 -14.26 -1.07 -11.97
CA VAL A 116 -14.02 -1.17 -13.42
C VAL A 116 -14.52 -2.55 -13.83
N CYS A 117 -15.69 -2.62 -14.44
CA CYS A 117 -16.29 -3.88 -14.92
C CYS A 117 -16.13 -4.00 -16.43
#